data_AF-A0A9D6S9U4-F1
#
_entry.id   AF-A0A9D6S9U4-F1
#
_cell.length_a   1.000
_cell.length_b   1.000
_cell.length_c   1.000
_cell.angle_alpha   90.00
_cell.angle_beta   90.00
_cell.angle_gamma   90.00
#
_symmetry.space_group_name_H-M   'P 1'
#
loop_
_entity.id
_entity.type
_entity.pdbx_description
1 polymer ?
#
loop_
_entity_poly.entity_id
_entity_poly.type
_entity_poly.pdbx_seq_one_letter_code
_entity_poly.pdbx_strand_id
1 'polypeptide(L)' 'MSILTKLFGDPNRRVVAKLEPLVGKINALEPAFVALSDEKLREKTLEFKDRLAKGETL' A
#
# COMPACT_ATOMS: atom_id res chain seq x y z
N MET A 1 27.36 -13.23 -11.21
CA MET A 1 26.49 -12.20 -11.83
C MET A 1 26.70 -12.24 -13.34
N SER A 2 25.65 -12.52 -14.11
CA SER A 2 25.71 -12.58 -15.59
C SER A 2 25.82 -11.17 -16.18
N ILE A 3 26.44 -11.03 -17.35
CA ILE A 3 26.56 -9.76 -18.09
C ILE A 3 25.15 -9.23 -18.44
N LEU A 4 24.20 -10.13 -18.68
CA LEU A 4 22.79 -9.79 -18.95
C LEU A 4 22.10 -9.14 -17.74
N THR A 5 22.35 -9.62 -16.51
CA THR A 5 21.78 -8.98 -15.30
C THR A 5 22.44 -7.64 -14.96
N LYS A 6 23.69 -7.39 -15.40
CA LYS A 6 24.31 -6.05 -15.31
C LYS A 6 23.71 -5.05 -16.30
N LEU A 7 23.35 -5.49 -17.51
CA LEU A 7 22.79 -4.63 -18.55
C LEU A 7 21.28 -4.38 -18.39
N PHE A 8 20.51 -5.39 -18.00
CA PHE A 8 19.04 -5.30 -17.90
C PHE A 8 18.52 -5.21 -16.46
N GLY A 9 19.40 -5.31 -15.47
CA GLY A 9 19.04 -5.34 -14.07
C GLY A 9 18.41 -6.67 -13.64
N ASP A 10 18.08 -6.74 -12.36
CA ASP A 10 17.32 -7.85 -11.78
C ASP A 10 15.82 -7.54 -11.87
N PRO A 11 15.01 -8.38 -12.55
CA PRO A 11 13.57 -8.15 -12.69
C PRO A 11 12.85 -8.13 -11.34
N ASN A 12 13.27 -8.93 -10.37
CA ASN A 12 12.69 -8.93 -9.03
C ASN A 12 12.99 -7.61 -8.33
N ARG A 13 14.24 -7.13 -8.40
CA ARG A 13 14.62 -5.82 -7.86
C ARG A 13 13.82 -4.69 -8.48
N ARG A 14 13.51 -4.77 -9.78
CA ARG A 14 12.68 -3.78 -10.47
C ARG A 14 11.23 -3.79 -9.99
N VAL A 15 10.66 -4.95 -9.69
CA VAL A 15 9.32 -5.06 -9.11
C VAL A 15 9.31 -4.47 -7.70
N VAL A 16 10.27 -4.82 -6.85
CA VAL A 16 10.38 -4.26 -5.49
C VAL A 16 10.50 -2.74 -5.54
N ALA A 17 11.39 -2.20 -6.38
CA ALA A 17 11.55 -0.75 -6.53
C ALA A 17 10.28 -0.02 -6.98
N LYS A 18 9.39 -0.68 -7.73
CA LYS A 18 8.08 -0.12 -8.11
C LYS A 18 7.09 -0.09 -6.95
N LEU A 19 7.20 -1.02 -6.01
CA LEU A 19 6.31 -1.14 -4.85
C LEU A 19 6.76 -0.26 -3.68
N GLU A 20 8.07 0.03 -3.55
CA GLU A 20 8.63 0.88 -2.48
C GLU A 20 7.86 2.20 -2.24
N PRO A 21 7.50 2.99 -3.27
CA PRO A 21 6.72 4.21 -3.06
C PRO A 21 5.31 3.95 -2.51
N LEU A 22 4.69 2.83 -2.89
CA LEU A 22 3.37 2.44 -2.38
C LEU A 22 3.46 2.04 -0.91
N VAL A 23 4.48 1.26 -0.54
CA VAL A 23 4.77 0.90 0.85
C VAL A 23 4.98 2.15 1.70
N GLY A 24 5.77 3.12 1.21
CA GLY A 24 5.98 4.40 1.89
C GLY A 24 4.67 5.17 2.13
N LYS A 25 3.77 5.20 1.14
CA LYS A 25 2.43 5.82 1.29
C LYS A 25 1.56 5.10 2.31
N ILE A 26 1.59 3.76 2.34
CA ILE A 26 0.84 2.96 3.31
C ILE A 26 1.36 3.20 4.74
N ASN A 27 2.68 3.15 4.93
CA ASN A 27 3.30 3.35 6.24
C ASN A 27 3.06 4.78 6.77
N ALA A 28 2.96 5.78 5.89
CA ALA A 28 2.59 7.14 6.31
C ALA A 28 1.19 7.23 6.95
N LEU A 29 0.29 6.26 6.72
CA LEU A 29 -1.02 6.18 7.36
C LEU A 29 -0.97 5.54 8.76
N GLU A 30 0.11 4.83 9.10
CA GLU A 30 0.22 4.05 10.34
C GLU A 30 -0.10 4.87 11.61
N PRO A 31 0.43 6.09 11.83
CA PRO A 31 0.13 6.85 13.04
C PRO A 31 -1.36 7.14 13.23
N ALA A 32 -2.08 7.36 12.12
CA ALA A 32 -3.52 7.63 12.15
C ALA A 32 -4.33 6.37 12.50
N PHE A 33 -3.87 5.20 12.09
CA PHE A 33 -4.52 3.91 12.38
C PHE A 33 -4.17 3.38 13.77
N VAL A 34 -2.94 3.55 14.24
CA VAL A 34 -2.52 3.19 15.60
C VAL A 34 -3.27 4.00 16.67
N ALA A 35 -3.66 5.24 16.35
CA ALA A 35 -4.44 6.08 17.25
C ALA A 35 -5.92 5.70 17.36
N LEU A 36 -6.42 4.73 16.57
CA LEU A 36 -7.82 4.30 16.62
C LEU A 36 -8.05 3.31 17.77
N SER A 37 -9.23 3.38 18.40
CA SER A 37 -9.71 2.29 19.25
C SER A 37 -10.26 1.16 18.39
N ASP A 38 -10.50 -0.01 19.00
CA ASP A 38 -11.09 -1.17 18.32
C ASP A 38 -12.43 -0.83 17.66
N GLU A 39 -13.27 -0.03 18.32
CA GLU A 39 -14.56 0.42 17.77
C GLU A 39 -14.35 1.29 16.53
N LYS A 40 -13.45 2.28 16.62
CA LYS A 40 -13.15 3.18 15.50
C LYS A 40 -12.51 2.45 14.33
N LEU A 41 -11.67 1.45 14.61
CA LEU A 41 -11.07 0.60 13.58
C LEU A 41 -12.14 -0.24 12.89
N ARG A 42 -13.12 -0.77 13.64
CA ARG A 42 -14.27 -1.48 13.08
C ARG A 42 -15.12 -0.59 12.17
N GLU A 43 -15.35 0.66 12.59
CA GLU A 43 -16.11 1.66 11.81
C GLU A 43 -15.49 1.96 10.45
N LYS A 44 -14.16 1.84 10.28
CA LYS A 44 -13.50 1.98 8.97
C LYS A 44 -14.06 1.02 7.92
N THR A 45 -14.51 -0.17 8.32
CA THR A 45 -15.16 -1.11 7.39
C THR A 45 -16.47 -0.54 6.83
N LEU A 46 -17.25 0.13 7.68
CA LEU A 46 -18.51 0.76 7.26
C LEU A 46 -18.23 1.95 6.34
N GLU A 47 -17.24 2.77 6.70
CA GLU A 47 -16.78 3.90 5.88
C GLU A 47 -16.36 3.44 4.47
N PHE A 48 -15.53 2.41 4.36
CA PHE A 48 -15.08 1.90 3.07
C PHE A 48 -16.22 1.31 2.23
N LYS A 49 -17.17 0.62 2.86
CA LYS A 49 -18.37 0.13 2.15
C LYS A 49 -19.21 1.27 1.58
N ASP A 50 -19.41 2.33 2.35
CA ASP A 50 -20.16 3.51 1.91
C ASP A 50 -19.44 4.23 0.75
N ARG A 51 -18.12 4.41 0.85
CA ARG A 51 -17.30 4.98 -0.23
C ARG A 51 -17.36 4.16 -1.52
N LEU A 52 -17.27 2.83 -1.41
CA LEU A 52 -17.42 1.94 -2.56
C LEU A 52 -18.82 2.04 -3.17
N ALA A 53 -19.87 2.10 -2.34
CA ALA A 53 -21.25 2.27 -2.81
C ALA A 53 -21.45 3.61 -3.54
N LYS A 54 -20.67 4.64 -3.19
CA LYS A 54 -20.62 5.94 -3.88
C LYS A 54 -19.79 5.92 -5.16
N GLY A 55 -19.22 4.78 -5.55
CA GLY A 55 -18.48 4.59 -6.79
C GLY A 55 -16.99 4.93 -6.72
N GLU A 56 -16.43 5.11 -5.51
CA GLU A 56 -14.98 5.25 -5.36
C GLU A 56 -14.26 3.94 -5.71
N THR A 57 -13.08 4.06 -6.33
CA THR A 57 -12.11 2.95 -6.39
C THR A 57 -11.24 2.99 -5.14
N LEU A 58 -11.17 1.87 -4.42
CA LEU A 58 -10.46 1.73 -3.15
C LEU A 58 -9.16 0.92 -3.31
#